data_AF-A0A3B8NI51-F1
#
_entry.id   AF-A0A3B8NI51-F1
#
_cell.length_a   1.000
_cell.length_b   1.000
_cell.length_c   1.000
_cell.angle_alpha   90.00
_cell.angle_beta   90.00
_cell.angle_gamma   90.00
#
_symmetry.space_group_name_H-M   'P 1'
#
loop_
_entity.id
_entity.type
_entity.pdbx_description
1 polymer ?
#
loop_
_entity_poly.entity_id
_entity_poly.type
_entity_poly.pdbx_seq_one_letter_code
_entity_poly.pdbx_strand_id
1 'polypeptide(L)'
;LDVVRYAQTNGYERDDEKPNAWRYRDYVIEAFNKDKPYDRFVLEQLAGDELILEAFNQDKPFMEAGDEGLIATGFYRLGVWDDEPDDKKVAEYDGLDDMLRTTTETFLGLTTGCARCHDHMFDPISQKDYYSMLAYFRNVRNYTKPSDKGIILRSIDGG
;
A
#
# COMPACT_ATOMS: atom_id res chain seq x y z
N LEU A 1 -8.33 -5.14 12.32
CA LEU A 1 -7.21 -4.66 11.48
C LEU A 1 -7.71 -3.49 10.63
N ASP A 2 -8.54 -2.64 11.24
CA ASP A 2 -9.50 -1.85 10.48
C ASP A 2 -8.87 -0.53 10.03
N VAL A 3 -7.89 -0.05 10.81
CA VAL A 3 -7.05 1.11 10.52
C VAL A 3 -6.37 1.00 9.15
N VAL A 4 -5.96 -0.22 8.76
CA VAL A 4 -5.33 -0.49 7.45
C VAL A 4 -6.33 -1.01 6.40
N ARG A 5 -7.63 -0.99 6.73
CA ARG A 5 -8.74 -1.43 5.86
C ARG A 5 -8.56 -2.86 5.37
N TYR A 6 -8.15 -3.73 6.27
CA TYR A 6 -7.98 -5.13 5.95
C TYR A 6 -9.34 -5.81 5.72
N ALA A 7 -9.46 -6.50 4.59
CA ALA A 7 -10.59 -7.39 4.27
C ALA A 7 -10.08 -8.58 3.45
N GLN A 8 -10.74 -9.73 3.57
CA GLN A 8 -10.46 -10.91 2.73
C GLN A 8 -11.12 -10.86 1.35
N THR A 9 -12.06 -9.94 1.14
CA THR A 9 -12.80 -9.76 -0.12
C THR A 9 -12.64 -8.36 -0.65
N ASN A 10 -13.12 -8.10 -1.88
CA ASN A 10 -12.93 -6.83 -2.55
C ASN A 10 -13.57 -5.64 -1.83
N GLY A 11 -14.61 -5.87 -1.03
CA GLY A 11 -15.36 -4.82 -0.35
C GLY A 11 -16.10 -3.91 -1.33
N TYR A 12 -16.43 -4.44 -2.53
CA TYR A 12 -17.10 -3.72 -3.62
C TYR A 12 -18.08 -4.63 -4.35
N GLU A 13 -18.81 -4.12 -5.36
CA GLU A 13 -19.99 -4.73 -5.99
C GLU A 13 -19.93 -6.27 -6.23
N ARG A 14 -18.88 -6.78 -6.88
CA ARG A 14 -18.70 -8.22 -7.14
C ARG A 14 -18.12 -9.02 -5.96
N ASP A 15 -17.60 -8.33 -4.97
CA ASP A 15 -17.01 -8.81 -3.71
C ASP A 15 -16.20 -10.11 -3.81
N ASP A 16 -15.38 -10.26 -4.85
CA ASP A 16 -14.50 -11.43 -5.02
C ASP A 16 -13.47 -11.51 -3.86
N GLU A 17 -12.97 -12.72 -3.57
CA GLU A 17 -11.87 -12.89 -2.63
C GLU A 17 -10.60 -12.18 -3.11
N LYS A 18 -9.88 -11.52 -2.19
CA LYS A 18 -8.54 -10.98 -2.42
C LYS A 18 -7.51 -12.11 -2.23
N PRO A 19 -6.86 -12.61 -3.30
CA PRO A 19 -5.93 -13.71 -3.17
C PRO A 19 -4.80 -13.37 -2.20
N ASN A 20 -4.50 -14.29 -1.28
CA ASN A 20 -3.42 -14.18 -0.30
C ASN A 20 -3.54 -13.05 0.73
N ALA A 21 -4.66 -12.32 0.82
CA ALA A 21 -4.82 -11.23 1.79
C ALA A 21 -4.59 -11.71 3.25
N TRP A 22 -4.96 -12.94 3.58
CA TRP A 22 -4.71 -13.56 4.90
C TRP A 22 -3.25 -13.49 5.37
N ARG A 23 -2.27 -13.49 4.45
CA ARG A 23 -0.85 -13.39 4.79
C ARG A 23 -0.51 -12.08 5.50
N TYR A 24 -1.15 -10.97 5.09
CA TYR A 24 -0.97 -9.67 5.72
C TYR A 24 -1.46 -9.69 7.18
N ARG A 25 -2.66 -10.25 7.42
CA ARG A 25 -3.20 -10.41 8.78
C ARG A 25 -2.26 -11.22 9.64
N ASP A 26 -1.79 -12.35 9.14
CA ASP A 26 -0.93 -13.26 9.88
C ASP A 26 0.43 -12.59 10.17
N TYR A 27 1.00 -11.85 9.21
CA TYR A 27 2.18 -11.01 9.43
C TYR A 27 1.96 -10.01 10.58
N VAL A 28 0.84 -9.28 10.61
CA VAL A 28 0.58 -8.31 11.69
C VAL A 28 0.49 -9.02 13.04
N ILE A 29 -0.27 -10.11 13.12
CA ILE A 29 -0.43 -10.90 14.36
C ILE A 29 0.94 -11.39 14.85
N GLU A 30 1.75 -11.96 13.95
CA GLU A 30 3.08 -12.44 14.30
C GLU A 30 4.03 -11.33 14.71
N ALA A 31 4.02 -10.18 14.03
CA ALA A 31 4.86 -9.04 14.37
C ALA A 31 4.59 -8.56 15.80
N PHE A 32 3.32 -8.44 16.20
CA PHE A 32 2.96 -8.09 17.58
C PHE A 32 3.32 -9.20 18.56
N ASN A 33 3.06 -10.48 18.24
CA ASN A 33 3.38 -11.60 19.13
C ASN A 33 4.89 -11.81 19.34
N LYS A 34 5.72 -11.38 18.39
CA LYS A 34 7.19 -11.43 18.46
C LYS A 34 7.80 -10.15 19.05
N ASP A 35 6.98 -9.21 19.54
CA ASP A 35 7.40 -7.89 20.02
C ASP A 35 8.30 -7.16 19.01
N LYS A 36 7.93 -7.21 17.72
CA LYS A 36 8.70 -6.55 16.65
C LYS A 36 8.84 -5.05 16.98
N PRO A 37 10.06 -4.48 16.91
CA PRO A 37 10.25 -3.05 17.08
C PRO A 37 9.32 -2.26 16.16
N TYR A 38 8.62 -1.26 16.71
CA TYR A 38 7.58 -0.54 15.98
C TYR A 38 8.13 0.19 14.76
N ASP A 39 9.33 0.77 14.87
CA ASP A 39 10.04 1.38 13.75
C ASP A 39 10.28 0.39 12.60
N ARG A 40 10.70 -0.83 12.92
CA ARG A 40 10.84 -1.90 11.93
C ARG A 40 9.50 -2.30 11.33
N PHE A 41 8.46 -2.45 12.15
CA PHE A 41 7.11 -2.77 11.69
C PHE A 41 6.58 -1.73 10.69
N VAL A 42 6.73 -0.43 10.99
CA VAL A 42 6.33 0.66 10.10
C VAL A 42 7.17 0.66 8.82
N LEU A 43 8.49 0.49 8.94
CA LEU A 43 9.38 0.48 7.78
C LEU A 43 9.05 -0.65 6.80
N GLU A 44 8.76 -1.85 7.29
CA GLU A 44 8.36 -2.98 6.45
C GLU A 44 7.02 -2.75 5.74
N GLN A 45 6.08 -2.04 6.36
CA GLN A 45 4.79 -1.69 5.75
C GLN A 45 4.94 -0.69 4.60
N LEU A 46 5.83 0.29 4.77
CA LEU A 46 5.99 1.41 3.84
C LEU A 46 6.98 1.14 2.71
N ALA A 47 7.99 0.30 2.96
CA ALA A 47 9.14 0.10 2.07
C ALA A 47 9.77 -1.30 2.20
N GLY A 48 9.00 -2.33 2.57
CA GLY A 48 9.52 -3.68 2.77
C GLY A 48 10.05 -4.34 1.49
N ASP A 49 9.54 -3.97 0.32
CA ASP A 49 10.09 -4.34 -0.98
C ASP A 49 11.47 -3.72 -1.25
N GLU A 50 11.65 -2.44 -0.93
CA GLU A 50 12.94 -1.75 -1.05
C GLU A 50 13.99 -2.33 -0.08
N LEU A 51 13.61 -2.70 1.14
CA LEU A 51 14.50 -3.38 2.09
C LEU A 51 15.08 -4.69 1.52
N ILE A 52 14.29 -5.40 0.73
CA ILE A 52 14.68 -6.64 0.08
C ILE A 52 15.60 -6.37 -1.10
N LEU A 53 15.31 -5.34 -1.89
CA LEU A 53 16.20 -4.89 -2.96
C LEU A 53 17.55 -4.44 -2.42
N GLU A 54 17.58 -3.71 -1.30
CA GLU A 54 18.82 -3.28 -0.66
C GLU A 54 19.64 -4.49 -0.18
N ALA A 55 19.02 -5.45 0.48
CA ALA A 55 19.70 -6.67 0.91
C ALA A 55 20.26 -7.47 -0.27
N PHE A 56 19.47 -7.61 -1.35
CA PHE A 56 19.92 -8.25 -2.59
C PHE A 56 21.14 -7.55 -3.19
N ASN A 57 21.10 -6.21 -3.27
CA ASN A 57 22.21 -5.40 -3.80
C ASN A 57 23.48 -5.45 -2.93
N GLN A 58 23.36 -5.83 -1.65
CA GLN A 58 24.46 -5.94 -0.69
C GLN A 58 24.98 -7.37 -0.53
N ASP A 59 24.59 -8.32 -1.40
CA ASP A 59 24.87 -9.76 -1.28
C ASP A 59 24.48 -10.35 0.08
N LYS A 60 23.52 -9.73 0.78
CA LYS A 60 22.97 -10.27 2.01
C LYS A 60 22.00 -11.41 1.68
N PRO A 61 21.96 -12.49 2.48
CA PRO A 61 20.98 -13.55 2.29
C PRO A 61 19.57 -12.96 2.26
N PHE A 62 18.73 -13.41 1.32
CA PHE A 62 17.32 -13.02 1.23
C PHE A 62 16.57 -13.20 2.57
N MET A 63 16.94 -14.23 3.34
CA MET A 63 16.40 -14.48 4.69
C MET A 63 16.77 -13.40 5.73
N GLU A 64 17.88 -12.67 5.56
CA GLU A 64 18.23 -11.55 6.43
C GLU A 64 17.42 -10.28 6.12
N ALA A 65 16.91 -10.15 4.89
CA ALA A 65 15.99 -9.08 4.49
C ALA A 65 14.57 -9.33 5.03
N GLY A 66 14.19 -10.60 5.08
CA GLY A 66 12.94 -11.14 5.59
C GLY A 66 11.81 -11.11 4.56
N ASP A 67 11.26 -12.28 4.19
CA ASP A 67 10.04 -12.44 3.36
C ASP A 67 8.86 -11.60 3.88
N GLU A 68 8.87 -11.34 5.19
CA GLU A 68 7.91 -10.51 5.90
C GLU A 68 7.78 -9.10 5.30
N GLY A 69 8.86 -8.53 4.72
CA GLY A 69 8.83 -7.21 4.07
C GLY A 69 7.92 -7.14 2.83
N LEU A 70 7.92 -8.18 1.97
CA LEU A 70 6.99 -8.24 0.83
C LEU A 70 5.55 -8.37 1.28
N ILE A 71 5.31 -9.17 2.32
CA ILE A 71 3.97 -9.37 2.88
C ILE A 71 3.47 -8.07 3.49
N ALA A 72 4.31 -7.37 4.26
CA ALA A 72 4.01 -6.11 4.91
C ALA A 72 3.72 -4.99 3.88
N THR A 73 4.52 -4.89 2.81
CA THR A 73 4.30 -3.92 1.72
C THR A 73 2.97 -4.16 0.99
N GLY A 74 2.37 -5.35 1.16
CA GLY A 74 0.97 -5.62 0.82
C GLY A 74 -0.04 -4.67 1.46
N PHE A 75 0.35 -3.83 2.43
CA PHE A 75 -0.40 -2.69 2.96
C PHE A 75 -1.04 -1.83 1.87
N TYR A 76 -0.27 -1.44 0.83
CA TYR A 76 -0.77 -0.64 -0.28
C TYR A 76 -1.78 -1.38 -1.17
N ARG A 77 -1.97 -2.67 -0.92
CA ARG A 77 -2.89 -3.54 -1.63
C ARG A 77 -4.16 -3.85 -0.86
N LEU A 78 -4.29 -3.35 0.37
CA LEU A 78 -5.52 -3.43 1.16
C LEU A 78 -6.56 -2.40 0.68
N GLY A 79 -7.69 -2.31 1.39
CA GLY A 79 -8.78 -1.44 0.98
C GLY A 79 -9.65 -2.03 -0.13
N VAL A 80 -10.51 -1.17 -0.68
CA VAL A 80 -11.53 -1.56 -1.66
C VAL A 80 -10.89 -1.81 -3.03
N TRP A 81 -11.27 -2.90 -3.71
CA TRP A 81 -10.88 -3.12 -5.11
C TRP A 81 -12.12 -3.04 -6.00
N ASP A 82 -12.17 -2.02 -6.84
CA ASP A 82 -13.11 -1.92 -7.94
C ASP A 82 -12.51 -2.56 -9.19
N ASP A 83 -13.13 -3.62 -9.69
CA ASP A 83 -12.65 -4.41 -10.82
C ASP A 83 -13.29 -4.03 -12.17
N GLU A 84 -14.36 -3.21 -12.18
CA GLU A 84 -14.93 -2.62 -13.39
C GLU A 84 -15.35 -1.16 -13.14
N PRO A 85 -14.38 -0.25 -12.95
CA PRO A 85 -14.70 1.16 -12.76
C PRO A 85 -15.31 1.77 -14.02
N ASP A 86 -16.42 2.50 -13.85
CA ASP A 86 -17.07 3.28 -14.91
C ASP A 86 -16.11 4.33 -15.51
N ASP A 87 -15.40 5.07 -14.65
CA ASP A 87 -14.33 6.00 -15.03
C ASP A 87 -13.01 5.58 -14.38
N LYS A 88 -12.13 5.00 -15.21
CA LYS A 88 -10.81 4.52 -14.79
C LYS A 88 -9.94 5.60 -14.17
N LYS A 89 -10.05 6.85 -14.63
CA LYS A 89 -9.22 7.94 -14.13
C LYS A 89 -9.72 8.38 -12.76
N VAL A 90 -11.03 8.47 -12.56
CA VAL A 90 -11.60 8.75 -11.25
C VAL A 90 -11.20 7.66 -10.25
N ALA A 91 -11.39 6.39 -10.62
CA ALA A 91 -11.01 5.25 -9.78
C ALA A 91 -9.50 5.23 -9.43
N GLU A 92 -8.62 5.60 -10.38
CA GLU A 92 -7.19 5.74 -10.12
C GLU A 92 -6.92 6.79 -9.02
N TYR A 93 -7.50 7.99 -9.13
CA TYR A 93 -7.30 9.04 -8.14
C TYR A 93 -7.97 8.76 -6.80
N ASP A 94 -9.09 8.05 -6.78
CA ASP A 94 -9.72 7.61 -5.53
C ASP A 94 -8.87 6.56 -4.83
N GLY A 95 -8.25 5.62 -5.56
CA GLY A 95 -7.28 4.68 -4.98
C GLY A 95 -6.01 5.37 -4.44
N LEU A 96 -5.52 6.40 -5.14
CA LEU A 96 -4.37 7.20 -4.67
C LEU A 96 -4.71 8.02 -3.42
N ASP A 97 -5.90 8.63 -3.37
CA ASP A 97 -6.42 9.31 -2.17
C ASP A 97 -6.56 8.33 -1.00
N ASP A 98 -7.13 7.16 -1.25
CA ASP A 98 -7.29 6.08 -0.28
C ASP A 98 -5.93 5.68 0.30
N MET A 99 -4.93 5.36 -0.52
CA MET A 99 -3.56 5.03 -0.05
C MET A 99 -2.94 6.15 0.78
N LEU A 100 -3.01 7.40 0.30
CA LEU A 100 -2.44 8.55 1.01
C LEU A 100 -3.09 8.72 2.38
N ARG A 101 -4.43 8.74 2.43
CA ARG A 101 -5.17 9.00 3.67
C ARG A 101 -4.89 7.93 4.71
N THR A 102 -4.97 6.66 4.34
CA THR A 102 -4.70 5.59 5.31
C THR A 102 -3.23 5.55 5.72
N THR A 103 -2.28 5.87 4.85
CA THR A 103 -0.88 5.99 5.26
C THR A 103 -0.71 7.09 6.31
N THR A 104 -1.28 8.27 6.07
CA THR A 104 -1.14 9.41 6.99
C THR A 104 -1.90 9.21 8.30
N GLU A 105 -3.10 8.63 8.24
CA GLU A 105 -3.93 8.37 9.41
C GLU A 105 -3.33 7.23 10.26
N THR A 106 -2.82 6.17 9.64
CA THR A 106 -2.26 5.00 10.34
C THR A 106 -0.93 5.32 11.03
N PHE A 107 -0.01 5.97 10.33
CA PHE A 107 1.38 6.06 10.78
C PHE A 107 1.76 7.44 11.31
N LEU A 108 1.08 8.49 10.87
CA LEU A 108 1.36 9.86 11.31
C LEU A 108 0.28 10.39 12.26
N GLY A 109 -0.89 9.75 12.33
CA GLY A 109 -2.05 10.26 13.07
C GLY A 109 -2.61 11.55 12.47
N LEU A 110 -2.39 11.79 11.18
CA LEU A 110 -2.78 13.02 10.48
C LEU A 110 -3.95 12.77 9.52
N THR A 111 -5.00 13.58 9.62
CA THR A 111 -6.17 13.53 8.74
C THR A 111 -5.99 14.47 7.55
N THR A 112 -5.26 14.02 6.53
CA THR A 112 -4.92 14.85 5.36
C THR A 112 -6.06 14.99 4.35
N GLY A 113 -7.15 14.22 4.49
CA GLY A 113 -8.19 14.08 3.46
C GLY A 113 -8.91 15.38 3.07
N CYS A 114 -9.09 16.35 3.97
CA CYS A 114 -9.70 17.64 3.61
C CYS A 114 -8.82 18.44 2.64
N ALA A 115 -7.49 18.24 2.70
CA ALA A 115 -6.52 18.92 1.86
C ALA A 115 -6.70 18.61 0.36
N ARG A 116 -7.46 17.55 0.02
CA ARG A 116 -7.81 17.18 -1.36
C ARG A 116 -8.47 18.34 -2.11
N CYS A 117 -9.39 19.06 -1.47
CA CYS A 117 -10.23 20.06 -2.14
C CYS A 117 -9.87 21.51 -1.80
N HIS A 118 -9.27 21.75 -0.64
CA HIS A 118 -8.87 23.06 -0.15
C HIS A 118 -7.75 22.89 0.87
N ASP A 119 -6.99 23.93 1.22
CA ASP A 119 -6.00 23.83 2.30
C ASP A 119 -6.65 23.33 3.60
N HIS A 120 -5.97 22.45 4.34
CA HIS A 120 -6.56 21.84 5.54
C HIS A 120 -6.96 22.92 6.56
N MET A 121 -8.13 22.75 7.18
CA MET A 121 -8.77 23.81 7.99
C MET A 121 -7.95 24.19 9.23
N PHE A 122 -7.31 23.21 9.87
CA PHE A 122 -6.65 23.38 11.17
C PHE A 122 -5.14 23.15 11.14
N ASP A 123 -4.69 22.32 10.19
CA ASP A 123 -3.29 21.89 10.11
C ASP A 123 -2.64 22.59 8.93
N PRO A 124 -1.34 22.92 8.98
CA PRO A 124 -0.63 23.62 7.92
C PRO A 124 -0.29 22.67 6.74
N ILE A 125 -1.29 21.95 6.24
CA ILE A 125 -1.18 21.09 5.06
C ILE A 125 -1.89 21.79 3.92
N SER A 126 -1.13 22.32 2.97
CA SER A 126 -1.71 22.92 1.78
C SER A 126 -2.23 21.84 0.83
N GLN A 127 -3.16 22.22 -0.05
CA GLN A 127 -3.59 21.36 -1.16
C GLN A 127 -2.39 20.94 -2.03
N LYS A 128 -1.40 21.83 -2.18
CA LYS A 128 -0.17 21.52 -2.91
C LYS A 128 0.64 20.41 -2.23
N ASP A 129 0.74 20.44 -0.90
CA ASP A 129 1.45 19.39 -0.15
C ASP A 129 0.71 18.06 -0.25
N TYR A 130 -0.62 18.08 -0.16
CA TYR A 130 -1.45 16.89 -0.38
C TYR A 130 -1.17 16.23 -1.74
N TYR A 131 -1.17 17.00 -2.83
CA TYR A 131 -0.87 16.42 -4.15
C TYR A 131 0.60 16.05 -4.35
N SER A 132 1.52 16.71 -3.64
CA SER A 132 2.94 16.34 -3.63
C SER A 132 3.15 15.00 -2.91
N MET A 133 2.44 14.77 -1.80
CA MET A 133 2.43 13.49 -1.11
C MET A 133 1.76 12.39 -1.94
N LEU A 134 0.64 12.71 -2.60
CA LEU A 134 -0.08 11.77 -3.46
C LEU A 134 0.82 11.22 -4.59
N ALA A 135 1.75 12.05 -5.09
CA ALA A 135 2.68 11.67 -6.14
C ALA A 135 3.61 10.50 -5.74
N TYR A 136 3.89 10.27 -4.46
CA TYR A 136 4.69 9.10 -4.03
C TYR A 136 4.00 7.77 -4.36
N PHE A 137 2.66 7.73 -4.33
CA PHE A 137 1.89 6.51 -4.56
C PHE A 137 1.58 6.25 -6.03
N ARG A 138 1.88 7.19 -6.94
CA ARG A 138 1.52 7.08 -8.37
C ARG A 138 2.13 5.87 -9.09
N ASN A 139 3.23 5.34 -8.57
CA ASN A 139 3.89 4.15 -9.13
C ASN A 139 3.39 2.83 -8.53
N VAL A 140 2.50 2.88 -7.53
CA VAL A 140 1.85 1.68 -6.99
C VAL A 140 0.86 1.16 -8.03
N ARG A 141 1.02 -0.10 -8.44
CA ARG A 141 0.13 -0.72 -9.41
C ARG A 141 -1.12 -1.26 -8.71
N ASN A 142 -2.28 -0.83 -9.20
CA ASN A 142 -3.57 -1.37 -8.79
C ASN A 142 -3.68 -2.86 -9.09
N TYR A 143 -4.65 -3.53 -8.45
CA TYR A 143 -5.05 -4.83 -8.93
C TYR A 143 -5.46 -4.74 -10.39
N THR A 144 -5.03 -5.70 -11.17
CA THR A 144 -5.75 -6.06 -12.38
C THR A 144 -6.04 -7.55 -12.25
N LYS A 145 -7.29 -7.95 -12.49
CA LYS A 145 -7.59 -9.38 -12.71
C LYS A 145 -6.57 -9.90 -13.75
N PRO A 146 -5.87 -11.02 -13.50
CA PRO A 146 -4.96 -11.56 -14.48
C PRO A 146 -5.73 -11.73 -15.79
N SER A 147 -5.35 -10.97 -16.83
CA SER A 147 -5.82 -11.31 -18.17
C SER A 147 -5.20 -12.65 -18.55
N ASP A 148 -5.85 -13.44 -19.42
CA ASP A 148 -5.26 -14.67 -19.99
C ASP A 148 -3.88 -14.47 -20.66
N LYS A 149 -3.44 -13.22 -20.79
CA LYS A 149 -2.06 -12.84 -21.05
C LYS A 149 -1.35 -12.64 -19.71
N GLY A 150 -0.54 -13.62 -19.34
CA GLY A 150 0.16 -13.70 -18.05
C GLY A 150 0.88 -12.42 -17.64
N ILE A 151 1.19 -12.33 -16.35
CA ILE A 151 1.92 -11.23 -15.74
C ILE A 151 3.26 -11.06 -16.47
N ILE A 152 3.34 -10.12 -17.41
CA ILE A 152 4.61 -9.66 -17.95
C ILE A 152 5.20 -8.76 -16.86
N LEU A 153 6.04 -9.34 -16.02
CA LEU A 153 7.10 -8.59 -15.34
C LEU A 153 7.92 -7.95 -16.47
N ARG A 154 7.60 -6.70 -16.83
CA ARG A 154 8.46 -5.95 -17.73
C ARG A 154 9.81 -5.84 -17.03
N SER A 155 10.83 -6.35 -17.70
CA SER A 155 12.22 -6.12 -17.35
C SER A 155 12.43 -4.65 -17.05
N ILE A 156 13.22 -4.42 -16.02
CA ILE A 156 13.84 -3.14 -15.71
C ILE A 156 14.88 -2.94 -16.81
N ASP A 157 14.44 -2.48 -17.99
CA ASP A 157 15.34 -2.01 -19.02
C ASP A 157 15.43 -0.49 -18.87
N GLY A 158 16.59 -0.05 -18.40
CA GLY A 158 16.93 1.36 -18.22
C GLY A 158 16.83 2.16 -19.52
N GLY A 159 16.33 3.38 -19.38
CA GLY A 159 16.28 4.42 -20.40
C GLY A 159 15.82 5.72 -19.79
#